data_AF-A0A4Y2X2U8-F1
#
_entry.id   AF-A0A4Y2X2U8-F1
#
_cell.length_a   1.000
_cell.length_b   1.000
_cell.length_c   1.000
_cell.angle_alpha   90.00
_cell.angle_beta   90.00
_cell.angle_gamma   90.00
#
_symmetry.space_group_name_H-M   'P 1'
#
loop_
_entity.id
_entity.type
_entity.pdbx_description
1 polymer ?
#
loop_
_entity_poly.entity_id
_entity_poly.type
_entity_poly.pdbx_seq_one_letter_code
_entity_poly.pdbx_strand_id
1 'polypeptide(L)' 'NTLSEWQTVFWLNLLVLGSSGLVYLFFGSAEVQPWNSPDPQHSTEASNEERRHSDRTLKPQIEMREKLTGDS' A
#
# COMPACT_ATOMS: atom_id res chain seq x y z
N ASN A 1 -18.21 37.62 33.66
CA ASN A 1 -16.85 37.91 33.15
C ASN A 1 -16.05 36.65 32.80
N THR A 2 -16.11 35.56 33.58
CA THR A 2 -15.38 34.30 33.29
C THR A 2 -15.81 33.55 32.02
N LEU A 3 -17.08 33.63 31.63
CA LEU A 3 -17.61 32.90 30.47
C LEU A 3 -17.07 33.43 29.13
N SER A 4 -16.81 34.75 29.05
CA SER A 4 -16.22 35.40 27.86
C SER A 4 -14.73 35.09 27.72
N GLU A 5 -14.03 34.98 28.85
CA GLU A 5 -12.62 34.56 28.90
C GLU A 5 -12.46 33.14 28.35
N TRP A 6 -13.32 32.22 28.77
CA TRP A 6 -13.30 30.82 28.30
C TRP A 6 -13.65 30.66 26.81
N GLN A 7 -14.53 31.49 26.28
CA GLN A 7 -14.85 31.51 24.84
C GLN A 7 -13.61 31.86 24.00
N THR A 8 -12.75 32.75 24.49
CA THR A 8 -11.51 33.13 23.79
C THR A 8 -10.56 31.95 23.67
N VAL A 9 -10.37 31.20 24.76
CA VAL A 9 -9.52 30.00 24.74
C VAL A 9 -10.10 28.90 23.86
N PHE A 10 -11.43 28.75 23.83
CA PHE A 10 -12.11 27.81 22.92
C PHE A 10 -11.83 28.14 21.46
N TRP A 11 -12.05 29.39 21.03
CA TRP A 11 -11.78 29.82 19.66
C TRP A 11 -10.31 29.73 19.29
N LEU A 12 -9.40 30.02 20.23
CA LEU A 12 -7.96 29.85 20.04
C LEU A 12 -7.60 28.39 19.81
N ASN A 13 -8.13 27.47 20.63
CA ASN A 13 -7.90 26.03 20.47
C ASN A 13 -8.48 25.52 19.15
N LEU A 14 -9.70 25.94 18.79
CA LEU A 14 -10.33 25.59 17.52
C LEU A 14 -9.49 26.08 16.34
N LEU A 15 -8.96 27.30 16.42
CA LEU A 15 -8.13 27.85 15.37
C LEU A 15 -6.79 27.12 15.26
N VAL A 16 -6.12 26.83 16.38
CA VAL A 16 -4.81 26.14 16.38
C VAL A 16 -4.95 24.69 15.89
N LEU A 17 -5.88 23.92 16.46
CA LEU A 17 -6.09 22.51 16.08
C LEU A 17 -6.75 22.40 14.70
N GLY A 18 -7.75 23.24 14.44
CA GLY A 18 -8.48 23.27 13.18
C GLY A 18 -7.61 23.74 12.03
N SER A 19 -6.76 24.76 12.21
CA SER A 19 -5.85 25.23 11.15
C SER A 19 -4.81 24.19 10.79
N SER A 20 -4.25 23.47 11.78
CA SER A 20 -3.35 22.34 11.51
C SER A 20 -4.04 21.31 10.62
N GLY A 21 -5.28 20.91 10.95
CA GLY A 21 -6.07 20.00 10.13
C GLY A 21 -6.41 20.56 8.74
N LEU A 22 -6.72 21.86 8.65
CA LEU A 22 -7.01 22.55 7.39
C LEU A 22 -5.79 22.58 6.47
N VAL A 23 -4.60 22.89 7.00
CA VAL A 23 -3.34 22.86 6.25
C VAL A 23 -3.07 21.44 5.75
N TYR A 24 -3.26 20.43 6.59
CA TYR A 24 -3.18 19.03 6.15
C TYR A 24 -4.23 18.68 5.09
N LEU A 25 -5.43 19.26 5.12
CA LEU A 25 -6.47 18.99 4.13
C LEU A 25 -6.16 19.64 2.77
N PHE A 26 -5.56 20.85 2.77
CA PHE A 26 -5.20 21.55 1.54
C PHE A 26 -3.88 21.06 0.93
N PHE A 27 -2.90 20.70 1.76
CA PHE A 27 -1.55 20.31 1.31
C PHE A 27 -1.28 18.81 1.40
N GLY A 28 -2.06 18.07 2.18
CA GLY A 28 -1.93 16.63 2.30
C GLY A 28 -2.49 15.95 1.06
N SER A 29 -1.62 15.23 0.35
CA SER A 29 -2.05 14.33 -0.70
C SER A 29 -2.51 13.01 -0.09
N ALA A 30 -3.72 12.56 -0.45
CA ALA A 30 -4.22 11.22 -0.11
C ALA A 30 -3.57 10.11 -0.96
N GLU A 31 -2.65 10.46 -1.85
CA GLU A 31 -1.85 9.51 -2.63
C GLU A 31 -0.90 8.73 -1.70
N VAL A 32 -0.74 7.44 -1.98
CA VAL A 32 0.27 6.61 -1.33
C VAL A 32 1.63 7.22 -1.62
N GLN A 33 2.27 7.70 -0.56
CA GLN A 33 3.55 8.38 -0.67
C GLN A 33 4.62 7.43 -1.24
N PRO A 34 5.54 7.92 -2.09
CA PRO A 34 6.43 7.06 -2.89
C PRO A 34 7.35 6.15 -2.07
N TRP A 35 7.69 6.55 -0.84
CA TRP A 35 8.44 5.75 0.13
C TRP A 35 7.64 4.63 0.84
N ASN A 36 6.30 4.64 0.75
CA ASN A 36 5.40 3.72 1.44
C ASN A 36 4.87 2.62 0.50
N SER A 37 5.23 2.67 -0.78
CA SER A 37 5.01 1.59 -1.72
C SER A 37 6.33 0.85 -1.92
N PRO A 38 6.44 -0.46 -1.65
CA PRO A 38 7.46 -1.23 -2.31
C PRO A 38 7.19 -1.06 -3.82
N ASP A 39 8.23 -0.64 -4.54
CA ASP A 39 8.22 -0.31 -5.96
C ASP A 39 7.17 -1.13 -6.75
N PRO A 40 6.28 -0.54 -7.55
CA PRO A 40 5.34 -1.31 -8.37
C PRO A 40 6.05 -2.26 -9.35
N GLN A 41 7.34 -2.01 -9.62
CA GLN A 41 8.22 -2.97 -10.29
C GLN A 41 8.43 -4.23 -9.45
N HIS A 42 8.69 -4.11 -8.14
CA HIS A 42 8.89 -5.26 -7.26
C HIS A 42 7.60 -6.07 -7.01
N SER A 43 6.41 -5.46 -7.03
CA SER A 43 5.15 -6.21 -6.87
C SER A 43 4.72 -6.96 -8.14
N THR A 44 4.99 -6.38 -9.31
CA THR A 44 4.72 -7.03 -10.60
C THR A 44 5.78 -8.08 -10.94
N GLU A 45 7.05 -7.80 -10.62
CA GLU A 45 8.16 -8.73 -10.80
C GLU A 45 8.07 -9.90 -9.84
N ALA A 46 7.80 -9.70 -8.54
CA ALA A 46 7.60 -10.82 -7.61
C ALA A 46 6.46 -11.75 -8.05
N SER A 47 5.35 -11.18 -8.53
CA SER A 47 4.22 -11.94 -9.07
C SER A 47 4.56 -12.69 -10.38
N ASN A 48 5.42 -12.12 -11.23
CA ASN A 48 5.81 -12.72 -12.51
C ASN A 48 6.95 -13.75 -12.34
N GLU A 49 7.91 -13.48 -11.46
CA GLU A 49 9.01 -14.38 -11.09
C GLU A 49 8.47 -15.65 -10.45
N GLU A 50 7.49 -15.54 -9.55
CA GLU A 50 6.84 -16.69 -8.91
C GLU A 50 6.06 -17.55 -9.91
N ARG A 51 5.34 -16.93 -10.85
CA ARG A 51 4.68 -17.65 -11.95
C ARG A 51 5.68 -18.32 -12.89
N ARG A 52 6.79 -17.66 -13.22
CA ARG A 52 7.84 -18.20 -14.09
C ARG A 52 8.62 -19.34 -13.42
N HIS A 53 8.88 -19.25 -12.12
CA HIS A 53 9.55 -20.30 -11.37
C HIS A 53 8.65 -21.53 -11.19
N SER A 54 7.35 -21.31 -10.95
CA SER A 54 6.35 -22.38 -10.92
C SER A 54 6.23 -23.08 -12.29
N ASP A 55 6.12 -22.32 -13.38
CA ASP A 55 6.03 -22.85 -14.75
C ASP A 55 7.28 -23.66 -15.16
N ARG A 56 8.48 -23.15 -14.84
CA ARG A 56 9.75 -23.83 -15.12
C ARG A 56 9.94 -25.10 -14.28
N THR A 57 9.33 -25.17 -13.10
CA THR A 57 9.40 -26.33 -12.21
C THR A 57 8.32 -27.36 -12.55
N LEU A 58 7.13 -26.94 -12.99
CA LEU A 58 6.03 -27.82 -13.35
C LEU A 58 6.26 -28.54 -14.69
N LYS A 59 6.77 -27.84 -15.72
CA LYS A 59 6.92 -28.41 -17.07
C LYS A 59 7.75 -29.70 -17.11
N PRO A 60 8.96 -29.76 -16.50
CA PRO A 60 9.75 -30.99 -16.48
C PRO A 60 9.07 -32.12 -15.70
N GLN A 61 8.34 -31.79 -14.62
CA GLN A 61 7.63 -32.77 -13.80
C GLN A 61 6.43 -33.39 -14.54
N ILE A 62 5.69 -32.58 -15.28
CA ILE A 62 4.56 -33.05 -16.10
C ILE A 62 5.09 -33.93 -17.24
N GLU A 63 6.14 -33.50 -17.95
CA GLU A 63 6.74 -34.28 -19.04
C GLU A 63 7.30 -35.62 -18.56
N MET A 64 7.97 -35.63 -17.39
CA MET A 64 8.49 -36.87 -16.81
C MET A 64 7.37 -37.84 -16.44
N ARG A 65 6.26 -37.34 -15.89
CA ARG A 65 5.08 -38.16 -15.57
C ARG A 65 4.42 -38.74 -16.82
N GLU A 66 4.25 -37.93 -17.87
CA GLU A 66 3.68 -38.39 -19.14
C GLU A 66 4.53 -39.47 -19.81
N LYS A 67 5.87 -39.31 -19.81
CA LYS A 67 6.79 -40.34 -20.33
C LYS A 67 6.72 -41.67 -19.55
N LEU A 68 6.50 -41.60 -18.24
CA LEU A 68 6.38 -42.80 -17.39
C LEU A 68 5.04 -43.51 -17.56
N THR A 69 3.98 -42.81 -17.94
CA THR A 69 2.63 -43.39 -18.13
C THR A 69 2.30 -43.71 -19.59
N GLY A 70 3.01 -43.12 -20.55
CA GLY A 70 2.79 -43.33 -21.99
C GLY A 70 3.56 -44.51 -22.60
N ASP A 71 4.37 -45.21 -21.81
CA ASP A 71 5.17 -46.38 -22.21
C ASP A 71 4.58 -47.72 -21.70
N SER A 72 3.31 -47.73 -21.26
CA SER A 72 2.57 -48.94 -20.85
C SER A 72 1.45 -49.30 -21.82
#